data_AF-A0A4Y2RLX7-F1
#
_entry.id   AF-A0A4Y2RLX7-F1
#
_cell.length_a   1.000
_cell.length_b   1.000
_cell.length_c   1.000
_cell.angle_alpha   90.00
_cell.angle_beta   90.00
_cell.angle_gamma   90.00
#
_symmetry.space_group_name_H-M   'P 1'
#
loop_
_entity.id
_entity.type
_entity.pdbx_description
1 polymer ?
#
loop_
_entity_poly.entity_id
_entity_poly.type
_entity_poly.pdbx_seq_one_letter_code
_entity_poly.pdbx_strand_id
1 'polypeptide(L)'
;MFLFSALIKYSETSLLIDEEFHIDKDVPIIVMGDFTVDVKRNDKEFGFMKEHFDLNMVPTNYPSTLVNSYIDSTFTGNISPELLNYACYFSYHRPILHRIIAYPRTIEEF
;
A
#
# COMPACT_ATOMS: atom_id res chain seq x y z
N MET A 1 13.57 17.82 -1.19
CA MET A 1 12.80 19.08 -1.30
C MET A 1 12.00 19.20 -2.60
N PHE A 2 12.49 18.71 -3.76
CA PHE A 2 11.76 18.81 -5.06
C PHE A 2 10.59 17.83 -5.24
N LEU A 3 10.69 16.59 -4.75
CA LEU A 3 9.61 15.60 -4.90
C LEU A 3 8.38 15.98 -4.05
N PHE A 4 8.61 16.39 -2.81
CA PHE A 4 7.54 16.83 -1.90
C PHE A 4 6.78 18.04 -2.44
N SER A 5 7.45 19.06 -2.98
CA SER A 5 6.79 20.23 -3.55
C SER A 5 6.06 19.94 -4.87
N ALA A 6 6.54 18.99 -5.68
CA ALA A 6 5.85 18.51 -6.88
C ALA A 6 4.58 17.71 -6.53
N LEU A 7 4.65 16.86 -5.50
CA LEU A 7 3.51 16.07 -5.01
C LEU A 7 2.46 16.94 -4.30
N ILE A 8 2.87 17.99 -3.59
CA ILE A 8 1.93 18.97 -3.01
C ILE A 8 1.09 19.64 -4.10
N LYS A 9 1.68 20.05 -5.22
CA LYS A 9 0.91 20.61 -6.34
C LYS A 9 -0.06 19.59 -6.95
N TYR A 10 0.32 18.32 -7.00
CA TYR A 10 -0.54 17.24 -7.47
C TYR A 10 -1.73 17.01 -6.53
N SER A 11 -1.49 17.10 -5.22
CA SER A 11 -2.48 17.06 -4.14
C SER A 11 -3.43 18.27 -4.16
N GLU A 12 -2.92 19.46 -4.45
CA GLU A 12 -3.72 20.70 -4.56
C GLU A 12 -4.70 20.68 -5.74
N THR A 13 -4.36 20.01 -6.84
CA THR A 13 -5.22 19.91 -8.05
C THR A 13 -6.09 18.67 -8.08
N SER A 14 -5.70 17.61 -7.37
CA SER A 14 -6.41 16.34 -7.31
C SER A 14 -7.05 16.28 -5.93
N LEU A 15 -8.25 16.85 -5.80
CA LEU A 15 -9.10 16.80 -4.60
C LEU A 15 -8.74 15.57 -3.76
N LEU A 16 -7.97 15.83 -2.70
CA LEU A 16 -7.61 14.87 -1.68
C LEU A 16 -8.92 14.29 -1.18
N ILE A 17 -9.23 13.04 -1.56
CA ILE A 17 -10.21 12.18 -0.89
C ILE A 17 -11.53 12.94 -0.68
N ASP A 18 -12.53 12.73 -1.54
CA ASP A 18 -13.90 13.24 -1.33
C ASP A 18 -14.20 13.30 0.18
N GLU A 19 -14.66 14.43 0.74
CA GLU A 19 -14.90 14.51 2.20
C GLU A 19 -15.89 13.41 2.66
N GLU A 20 -16.66 12.84 1.70
CA GLU A 20 -17.52 11.66 1.87
C GLU A 20 -16.83 10.30 1.62
N PHE A 21 -15.54 10.24 1.30
CA PHE A 21 -14.79 9.00 1.09
C PHE A 21 -14.60 8.27 2.41
N HIS A 22 -15.54 7.40 2.70
CA HIS A 22 -15.54 6.54 3.86
C HIS A 22 -15.06 5.17 3.41
N ILE A 23 -13.92 4.73 3.95
CA ILE A 23 -13.51 3.34 3.80
C ILE A 23 -14.48 2.48 4.62
N ASP A 24 -15.23 1.65 3.90
CA ASP A 24 -16.00 0.58 4.53
C ASP A 24 -15.03 -0.39 5.21
N LYS A 25 -15.09 -0.41 6.55
CA LYS A 25 -14.20 -1.23 7.38
C LYS A 25 -14.47 -2.72 7.26
N ASP A 26 -15.62 -3.11 6.72
CA ASP A 26 -16.02 -4.50 6.51
C ASP A 26 -15.65 -4.98 5.10
N VAL A 27 -15.11 -4.11 4.25
CA VAL A 27 -14.65 -4.46 2.91
C VAL A 27 -13.12 -4.59 2.89
N PRO A 28 -12.58 -5.75 2.46
CA PRO A 28 -11.15 -5.90 2.22
C PRO A 28 -10.63 -4.88 1.20
N ILE A 29 -9.63 -4.08 1.60
CA ILE A 29 -8.93 -3.12 0.74
C ILE A 29 -7.45 -3.46 0.70
N ILE A 30 -6.86 -3.35 -0.49
CA ILE A 30 -5.42 -3.42 -0.69
C ILE A 30 -4.96 -2.25 -1.57
N VAL A 31 -3.91 -1.56 -1.12
CA VAL A 31 -3.17 -0.58 -1.91
C VAL A 31 -1.75 -1.11 -2.06
N MET A 32 -1.31 -1.32 -3.29
CA MET A 32 0.03 -1.84 -3.61
C MET A 32 0.61 -1.05 -4.77
N GLY A 33 1.92 -0.78 -4.70
CA GLY A 33 2.67 -0.21 -5.81
C GLY A 33 4.03 0.30 -5.38
N ASP A 34 4.70 0.96 -6.32
CA ASP A 34 5.91 1.74 -6.08
C ASP A 34 5.51 3.13 -5.55
N PHE A 35 5.89 3.42 -4.31
CA PHE A 35 5.67 4.71 -3.66
C PHE A 35 6.86 5.66 -3.84
N THR A 36 7.96 5.20 -4.45
CA THR A 36 9.21 5.96 -4.63
C THR A 36 9.88 6.45 -3.34
N VAL A 37 9.37 6.04 -2.18
CA VAL A 37 9.83 6.43 -0.85
C VAL A 37 10.30 5.17 -0.13
N ASP A 38 11.53 5.19 0.38
CA ASP A 38 12.08 4.04 1.10
C ASP A 38 11.39 3.92 2.47
N VAL A 39 10.60 2.85 2.64
CA VAL A 39 9.77 2.61 3.82
C VAL A 39 10.57 2.52 5.11
N LYS A 40 11.80 2.00 5.04
CA LYS A 40 12.65 1.84 6.23
C LYS A 40 13.26 3.15 6.72
N ARG A 41 13.11 4.23 5.96
CA ARG A 41 13.73 5.53 6.25
C ARG A 41 12.71 6.63 6.50
N ASN A 42 11.42 6.36 6.31
CA ASN A 42 10.36 7.37 6.20
C ASN A 42 9.07 6.91 6.88
N ASP A 43 9.14 6.44 8.14
CA ASP A 43 7.99 5.88 8.87
C ASP A 43 6.80 6.87 9.00
N LYS A 44 7.06 8.18 8.98
CA LYS A 44 6.02 9.22 9.16
C LYS A 44 5.07 9.29 7.97
N GLU A 45 5.61 9.14 6.77
CA GLU A 45 4.87 9.19 5.51
C GLU A 45 3.89 8.03 5.40
N PHE A 46 4.18 6.90 6.04
CA PHE A 46 3.29 5.73 6.08
C PHE A 46 2.29 5.78 7.23
N GLY A 47 2.53 6.61 8.24
CA GLY A 47 1.53 6.99 9.24
C GLY A 47 0.28 7.62 8.61
N PHE A 48 0.45 8.36 7.51
CA PHE A 48 -0.66 8.94 6.74
C PHE A 48 -1.71 7.89 6.33
N MET A 49 -1.25 6.74 5.82
CA MET A 49 -2.13 5.65 5.38
C MET A 49 -2.95 5.08 6.54
N LYS A 50 -2.35 4.99 7.73
CA LYS A 50 -3.05 4.51 8.93
C LYS A 50 -4.01 5.55 9.48
N GLU A 51 -3.60 6.82 9.54
CA GLU A 51 -4.38 7.91 10.13
C GLU A 51 -5.62 8.28 9.29
N HIS A 52 -5.45 8.37 7.97
CA HIS A 52 -6.52 8.87 7.08
C HIS A 52 -7.38 7.75 6.49
N PHE A 53 -6.83 6.53 6.37
CA PHE A 53 -7.51 5.42 5.70
C PHE A 53 -7.68 4.15 6.57
N ASP A 54 -7.17 4.16 7.81
CA ASP A 54 -7.14 2.97 8.69
C ASP A 54 -6.44 1.74 8.06
N LEU A 55 -5.57 1.96 7.06
CA LEU A 55 -4.84 0.89 6.38
C LEU A 55 -3.53 0.59 7.10
N ASN A 56 -3.26 -0.69 7.34
CA ASN A 56 -2.03 -1.15 7.95
C ASN A 56 -1.01 -1.50 6.87
N MET A 57 0.24 -1.12 7.08
CA MET A 57 1.32 -1.58 6.22
C MET A 57 1.56 -3.07 6.41
N VAL A 58 1.70 -3.81 5.31
CA VAL A 58 2.12 -5.22 5.34
C VAL A 58 3.66 -5.26 5.34
N PRO A 59 4.30 -5.79 6.39
CA PRO A 59 5.75 -5.83 6.47
C PRO A 59 6.38 -6.67 5.35
N THR A 60 7.44 -6.15 4.75
CA THR A 60 8.28 -6.89 3.79
C THR A 60 9.62 -7.26 4.42
N ASN A 61 10.05 -8.50 4.21
CA ASN A 61 11.32 -9.02 4.75
C ASN A 61 12.49 -8.92 3.76
N TYR A 62 12.24 -8.53 2.51
CA TYR A 62 13.25 -8.33 1.47
C TYR A 62 13.10 -6.96 0.80
N PRO A 63 14.21 -6.34 0.33
CA PRO A 63 14.13 -5.08 -0.40
C PRO A 63 13.41 -5.26 -1.73
N SER A 64 12.71 -4.23 -2.19
CA SER A 64 11.95 -4.27 -3.44
C SER A 64 12.78 -3.95 -4.68
N THR A 65 14.04 -3.56 -4.54
CA THR A 65 14.94 -3.28 -5.68
C THR A 65 16.31 -3.96 -5.54
N LEU A 66 17.05 -4.05 -6.65
CA LEU A 66 18.43 -4.57 -6.65
C LEU A 66 19.42 -3.70 -5.86
N VAL A 67 19.13 -2.42 -5.65
CA VAL A 67 19.95 -1.51 -4.82
C VAL A 67 19.56 -1.53 -3.33
N ASN A 68 18.82 -2.56 -2.91
CA ASN A 68 18.40 -2.78 -1.54
C ASN A 68 17.48 -1.68 -0.96
N SER A 69 16.69 -1.00 -1.81
CA SER A 69 15.66 -0.07 -1.34
C SER A 69 14.32 -0.77 -1.13
N TYR A 70 13.45 -0.15 -0.33
CA TYR A 70 12.09 -0.63 -0.03
C TYR A 70 11.06 0.41 -0.48
N ILE A 71 10.95 0.60 -1.80
CA ILE A 71 10.07 1.63 -2.39
C ILE A 71 8.72 1.07 -2.83
N ASP A 72 8.64 -0.23 -3.04
CA ASP A 72 7.37 -0.92 -3.25
C ASP A 72 6.80 -1.32 -1.89
N SER A 73 5.53 -1.00 -1.67
CA SER A 73 4.85 -1.24 -0.39
C SER A 73 3.43 -1.75 -0.59
N THR A 74 2.87 -2.36 0.45
CA THR A 74 1.49 -2.80 0.48
C THR A 74 0.82 -2.32 1.76
N PHE A 75 -0.38 -1.78 1.64
CA PHE A 75 -1.26 -1.40 2.74
C PHE A 75 -2.57 -2.17 2.63
N THR A 76 -3.10 -2.64 3.75
CA THR A 76 -4.34 -3.40 3.78
C THR A 76 -5.29 -2.95 4.87
N GLY A 77 -6.58 -3.02 4.56
CA GLY A 77 -7.71 -2.84 5.47
C GLY A 77 -8.58 -4.08 5.42
N ASN A 78 -9.02 -4.56 6.59
CA ASN A 78 -9.88 -5.75 6.72
C ASN A 78 -9.36 -7.02 6.01
N ILE A 79 -8.05 -7.14 5.83
CA ILE A 79 -7.40 -8.33 5.27
C ILE A 79 -5.95 -8.43 5.73
N SER A 80 -5.52 -9.66 5.98
CA SER A 80 -4.16 -10.00 6.38
C SER A 80 -3.54 -10.93 5.33
N PRO A 81 -2.95 -10.38 4.26
CA PRO A 81 -2.26 -11.19 3.27
C PRO A 81 -1.01 -11.83 3.86
N GLU A 82 -0.63 -12.97 3.30
CA GLU A 82 0.66 -13.60 3.58
C GLU A 82 1.67 -13.24 2.50
N LEU A 83 2.82 -12.71 2.94
CA LEU A 83 3.94 -12.44 2.05
C LEU A 83 4.64 -13.75 1.65
N LEU A 84 4.75 -13.98 0.34
CA LEU A 84 5.49 -15.11 -0.22
C LEU A 84 6.85 -14.63 -0.75
N ASN A 85 7.90 -15.39 -0.44
CA ASN A 85 9.22 -15.14 -0.99
C ASN A 85 9.22 -15.43 -2.49
N TYR A 86 9.26 -14.39 -3.31
CA TYR A 86 9.29 -14.48 -4.76
C TYR A 86 10.39 -13.59 -5.34
N ALA A 87 11.08 -14.11 -6.36
CA ALA A 87 12.08 -13.37 -7.11
C ALA A 87 11.82 -13.56 -8.61
N CYS A 88 11.85 -12.46 -9.37
CA CYS A 88 11.79 -12.51 -10.82
C CYS A 88 13.12 -12.05 -11.44
N TYR A 89 13.47 -12.63 -12.59
CA TYR A 89 14.71 -12.30 -13.32
C TYR A 89 14.52 -11.22 -14.38
N PHE A 90 13.27 -10.85 -14.68
CA PHE A 90 12.91 -9.97 -15.80
C PHE A 90 12.60 -8.53 -15.36
N SER A 91 12.84 -8.18 -14.08
CA SER A 91 12.62 -6.84 -13.56
C SER A 91 13.77 -6.40 -12.66
N TYR A 92 14.01 -5.09 -12.64
CA TYR A 92 14.88 -4.44 -11.67
C TYR A 92 14.26 -4.38 -10.26
N HIS A 93 12.92 -4.38 -10.20
CA HIS A 93 12.17 -4.49 -8.97
C HIS A 93 11.88 -5.96 -8.65
N ARG A 94 12.05 -6.34 -7.38
CA ARG A 94 11.61 -7.61 -6.82
C ARG A 94 10.11 -7.53 -6.56
N PRO A 95 9.28 -8.34 -7.23
CA PRO A 95 7.83 -8.24 -7.04
C PRO A 95 7.43 -8.62 -5.61
N ILE A 96 6.41 -7.95 -5.11
CA ILE A 96 5.77 -8.29 -3.84
C ILE A 96 4.63 -9.26 -4.15
N LEU A 97 4.77 -10.51 -3.69
CA LEU A 97 3.75 -11.52 -3.89
C LEU A 97 3.01 -11.77 -2.59
N HIS A 98 1.72 -11.44 -2.58
CA HIS A 98 0.82 -11.73 -1.47
C HIS A 98 -0.12 -12.88 -1.80
N ARG A 99 -0.27 -13.82 -0.87
CA ARG A 99 -1.37 -14.77 -0.86
C ARG A 99 -2.52 -14.20 -0.04
N ILE A 100 -3.69 -14.18 -0.65
CA ILE A 100 -4.92 -13.69 -0.04
C ILE A 100 -5.91 -14.86 0.04
N ILE A 101 -6.54 -15.02 1.20
CA ILE A 101 -7.69 -15.91 1.38
C ILE A 101 -8.94 -15.04 1.36
N ALA A 102 -9.81 -15.25 0.37
CA ALA A 102 -11.10 -14.58 0.28
C ALA A 102 -12.22 -15.62 0.36
N TYR A 103 -13.16 -15.41 1.26
CA TYR A 103 -14.40 -16.17 1.30
C TYR A 103 -15.45 -15.49 0.41
N PRO A 104 -16.36 -16.25 -0.22
CA PRO A 104 -17.50 -15.65 -0.91
C PRO A 104 -18.29 -14.81 0.09
N ARG A 105 -18.73 -13.60 -0.29
CA ARG A 105 -19.77 -12.93 0.50
C ARG A 105 -20.98 -13.84 0.51
N THR A 106 -21.35 -14.35 1.68
CA THR A 106 -22.70 -14.88 1.88
C THR A 106 -23.65 -13.72 1.65
N ILE A 107 -24.36 -13.74 0.53
CA ILE A 107 -25.52 -12.87 0.33
C ILE A 107 -26.53 -13.39 1.34
N GLU A 108 -26.65 -12.74 2.50
CA GLU A 108 -27.86 -12.90 3.30
C GLU A 108 -28.99 -12.32 2.42
N GLU A 109 -29.81 -13.23 1.89
CA GLU A 109 -31.05 -12.89 1.21
C GLU A 109 -31.93 -12.14 2.23
N PHE A 110 -32.10 -10.84 2.02
CA PHE A 110 -33.11 -10.04 2.71
C PHE A 110 -34.51 -10.38 2.18
#